data_AF-A0AAV9WVE5-F1
#
_entry.id   AF-A0AAV9WVE5-F1
#
_cell.length_a   1.000
_cell.length_b   1.000
_cell.length_c   1.000
_cell.angle_alpha   90.00
_cell.angle_beta   90.00
_cell.angle_gamma   90.00
#
_symmetry.space_group_name_H-M   'P 1'
#
loop_
_entity.id
_entity.type
_entity.pdbx_description
1 polymer ?
#
loop_
_entity_poly.entity_id
_entity_poly.type
_entity_poly.pdbx_seq_one_letter_code
_entity_poly.pdbx_strand_id
1 'polypeptide(L)'
;MKVSIVAASISLLASVQSIPTPSSVNGAISKRLNELGNSGVKVAFEITVANFNAAFNRVSKRGVASDSFVKVFDNAVGATQSAGCLGITALSTYDVDACASKCLANSNCVFFNLYDDVQSNGKIHKCALYSEASTMARATYYGGGYKTRATSAISRSTGYKKKSLQPTVPRFQSLCYGSAAIDAPPGSTTYMGVFFTFTSASACAAACVATTAYNEEHAAVGHTYQPCNFFQFYDVYRDGVLFQKACTFYSIPYGAKYATNHGAPRDGHTYTIGESCGYTANTLVGVNGLATKKAS
;
A
#
# COMPACT_ATOMS: atom_id res chain seq x y z
N MET A 1 -34.55 45.02 -15.05
CA MET A 1 -34.67 44.08 -16.18
C MET A 1 -33.58 43.02 -16.01
N LYS A 2 -33.90 41.87 -15.39
CA LYS A 2 -32.97 40.77 -15.12
C LYS A 2 -33.04 39.79 -16.29
N VAL A 3 -31.95 39.64 -17.04
CA VAL A 3 -31.79 38.58 -18.04
C VAL A 3 -31.06 37.41 -17.39
N SER A 4 -31.65 36.22 -17.51
CA SER A 4 -31.27 34.96 -16.89
C SER A 4 -29.84 34.50 -17.19
N ILE A 5 -29.06 34.23 -16.14
CA ILE A 5 -27.83 33.41 -16.20
C ILE A 5 -28.20 32.02 -15.67
N VAL A 6 -29.03 31.31 -16.41
CA VAL A 6 -29.34 29.88 -16.19
C VAL A 6 -29.11 29.17 -17.51
N ALA A 7 -27.83 29.03 -17.89
CA ALA A 7 -27.45 28.18 -19.04
C ALA A 7 -25.99 27.66 -18.99
N ALA A 8 -25.11 28.21 -18.15
CA ALA A 8 -23.69 27.83 -18.20
C ALA A 8 -23.27 26.66 -17.29
N SER A 9 -24.19 26.06 -16.52
CA SER A 9 -23.83 25.06 -15.49
C SER A 9 -24.10 23.60 -15.89
N ILE A 10 -24.53 23.30 -17.12
CA ILE A 10 -24.90 21.93 -17.53
C ILE A 10 -23.89 21.30 -18.50
N SER A 11 -22.93 22.04 -19.04
CA SER A 11 -22.01 21.50 -20.05
C SER A 11 -20.80 20.70 -19.51
N LEU A 12 -20.62 20.57 -18.19
CA LEU A 12 -19.43 19.88 -17.64
C LEU A 12 -19.67 18.40 -17.27
N LEU A 13 -20.87 17.87 -17.46
CA LEU A 13 -21.20 16.48 -17.10
C LEU A 13 -21.36 15.53 -18.30
N ALA A 14 -21.08 15.99 -19.52
CA ALA A 14 -21.19 15.18 -20.74
C ALA A 14 -19.87 15.12 -21.52
N SER A 15 -18.78 14.65 -20.90
CA SER A 15 -17.59 14.15 -21.62
C SER A 15 -16.52 13.52 -20.70
N VAL A 16 -16.90 12.78 -19.65
CA VAL A 16 -15.91 11.95 -18.92
C VAL A 16 -15.72 10.62 -19.66
N GLN A 17 -15.08 10.70 -20.82
CA GLN A 17 -14.37 9.59 -21.44
C GLN A 17 -13.01 10.14 -21.90
N SER A 18 -11.95 9.60 -21.31
CA SER A 18 -10.53 10.03 -21.35
C SER A 18 -10.13 11.15 -20.37
N ILE A 19 -9.10 10.85 -19.58
CA ILE A 19 -8.47 11.73 -18.60
C ILE A 19 -7.74 12.84 -19.39
N PRO A 20 -8.09 14.13 -19.23
CA PRO A 20 -7.40 15.19 -19.95
C PRO A 20 -5.98 15.37 -19.39
N THR A 21 -5.01 15.59 -20.27
CA THR A 21 -3.61 15.81 -19.91
C THR A 21 -3.39 17.18 -19.25
N PRO A 22 -2.37 17.34 -18.39
CA PRO A 22 -2.18 18.51 -17.52
C PRO A 22 -2.10 19.87 -18.23
N SER A 23 -1.68 19.90 -19.50
CA SER A 23 -1.49 21.13 -20.27
C SER A 23 -2.80 21.83 -20.64
N SER A 24 -3.90 21.09 -20.84
CA SER A 24 -5.21 21.64 -21.21
C SER A 24 -5.91 22.37 -20.04
N VAL A 25 -5.66 21.90 -18.81
CA VAL A 25 -6.20 22.48 -17.57
C VAL A 25 -5.53 23.82 -17.26
N ASN A 26 -4.22 23.93 -17.48
CA ASN A 26 -3.46 25.17 -17.23
C ASN A 26 -3.87 26.34 -18.14
N GLY A 27 -4.22 26.08 -19.40
CA GLY A 27 -4.62 27.13 -20.36
C GLY A 27 -5.97 27.78 -20.02
N ALA A 28 -6.95 26.98 -19.61
CA ALA A 28 -8.28 27.48 -19.24
C ALA A 28 -8.29 28.26 -17.92
N ILE A 29 -7.46 27.84 -16.96
CA ILE A 29 -7.29 28.51 -15.66
C ILE A 29 -6.59 29.86 -15.85
N SER A 30 -5.53 29.92 -16.64
CA SER A 30 -4.75 31.15 -16.87
C SER A 30 -5.59 32.25 -17.54
N LYS A 31 -6.47 31.89 -18.48
CA LYS A 31 -7.35 32.86 -19.16
C LYS A 31 -8.35 33.51 -18.20
N ARG A 32 -8.97 32.72 -17.29
CA ARG A 32 -9.93 33.23 -16.30
C ARG A 32 -9.27 34.03 -15.16
N LEU A 33 -8.04 33.72 -14.79
CA LEU A 33 -7.29 34.49 -13.78
C LEU A 33 -6.99 35.93 -14.24
N ASN A 34 -6.73 36.12 -15.55
CA ASN A 34 -6.51 37.45 -16.13
C ASN A 34 -7.80 38.30 -16.19
N GLU A 35 -8.97 37.68 -16.24
CA GLU A 35 -10.26 38.37 -16.33
C GLU A 35 -10.83 38.82 -14.97
N LEU A 36 -10.38 38.22 -13.86
CA LEU A 36 -11.02 38.37 -12.54
C LEU A 36 -10.37 39.40 -11.59
N GLY A 37 -9.16 39.88 -11.89
CA GLY A 37 -8.42 40.79 -11.02
C GLY A 37 -8.10 40.23 -9.63
N ASN A 38 -7.28 40.93 -8.85
CA ASN A 38 -6.60 40.39 -7.66
C ASN A 38 -7.58 39.87 -6.56
N SER A 39 -8.75 40.50 -6.39
CA SER A 39 -9.79 40.04 -5.46
C SER A 39 -10.56 38.82 -5.95
N GLY A 40 -10.75 38.68 -7.27
CA GLY A 40 -11.39 37.52 -7.86
C GLY A 40 -10.49 36.27 -7.83
N VAL A 41 -9.17 36.45 -7.84
CA VAL A 41 -8.17 35.38 -7.65
C VAL A 41 -8.28 34.76 -6.24
N LYS A 42 -8.46 35.57 -5.19
CA LYS A 42 -8.59 35.07 -3.81
C LYS A 42 -9.86 34.24 -3.62
N VAL A 43 -10.99 34.71 -4.15
CA VAL A 43 -12.28 33.99 -4.09
C VAL A 43 -12.24 32.72 -4.93
N ALA A 44 -11.63 32.75 -6.12
CA ALA A 44 -11.46 31.56 -6.96
C ALA A 44 -10.56 30.51 -6.30
N PHE A 45 -9.52 30.92 -5.56
CA PHE A 45 -8.64 30.02 -4.81
C PHE A 45 -9.40 29.35 -3.64
N GLU A 46 -10.14 30.11 -2.84
CA GLU A 46 -10.92 29.58 -1.72
C GLU A 46 -12.02 28.60 -2.19
N ILE A 47 -12.72 28.91 -3.30
CA ILE A 47 -13.73 28.00 -3.88
C ILE A 47 -13.07 26.73 -4.45
N THR A 48 -11.91 26.85 -5.09
CA THR A 48 -11.17 25.69 -5.61
C THR A 48 -10.72 24.77 -4.48
N VAL A 49 -10.19 25.32 -3.39
CA VAL A 49 -9.79 24.55 -2.19
C VAL A 49 -11.01 23.87 -1.55
N ALA A 50 -12.14 24.57 -1.41
CA ALA A 50 -13.36 23.97 -0.85
C ALA A 50 -13.90 22.83 -1.72
N ASN A 51 -13.90 22.99 -3.05
CA ASN A 51 -14.32 21.95 -3.98
C ASN A 51 -13.34 20.77 -4.02
N PHE A 52 -12.04 21.03 -3.94
CA PHE A 52 -11.02 19.99 -3.84
C PHE A 52 -11.17 19.21 -2.54
N ASN A 53 -11.37 19.89 -1.41
CA ASN A 53 -11.64 19.25 -0.13
C ASN A 53 -12.95 18.45 -0.16
N ALA A 54 -14.01 18.96 -0.78
CA ALA A 54 -15.26 18.23 -0.93
C ALA A 54 -15.14 17.01 -1.86
N ALA A 55 -14.35 17.11 -2.93
CA ALA A 55 -14.06 15.99 -3.84
C ALA A 55 -13.14 14.96 -3.16
N PHE A 56 -12.08 15.40 -2.51
CA PHE A 56 -11.17 14.58 -1.71
C PHE A 56 -11.94 13.82 -0.61
N ASN A 57 -12.79 14.50 0.14
CA ASN A 57 -13.64 13.88 1.16
C ASN A 57 -14.65 12.87 0.57
N ARG A 58 -15.11 13.06 -0.68
CA ARG A 58 -15.98 12.09 -1.36
C ARG A 58 -15.19 10.91 -1.93
N VAL A 59 -13.97 11.12 -2.39
CA VAL A 59 -13.05 10.08 -2.89
C VAL A 59 -12.54 9.22 -1.73
N SER A 60 -12.18 9.83 -0.60
CA SER A 60 -11.84 9.17 0.67
C SER A 60 -12.95 8.20 1.10
N LYS A 61 -14.19 8.70 1.18
CA LYS A 61 -15.40 7.91 1.50
C LYS A 61 -15.74 6.80 0.50
N ARG A 62 -15.18 6.82 -0.72
CA ARG A 62 -15.51 5.86 -1.79
C ARG A 62 -14.43 4.81 -2.08
N GLY A 63 -13.35 4.76 -1.30
CA GLY A 63 -12.44 3.61 -1.37
C GLY A 63 -10.94 3.91 -1.35
N VAL A 64 -10.53 5.07 -0.86
CA VAL A 64 -9.17 5.21 -0.34
C VAL A 64 -9.34 5.15 1.17
N ALA A 65 -9.30 3.94 1.73
CA ALA A 65 -8.97 3.84 3.14
C ALA A 65 -7.73 4.72 3.32
N SER A 66 -7.76 5.68 4.27
CA SER A 66 -6.74 6.70 4.54
C SER A 66 -5.32 6.36 4.05
N ASP A 67 -4.44 7.34 3.81
CA ASP A 67 -3.06 7.11 3.34
C ASP A 67 -2.25 6.00 4.07
N SER A 68 -2.73 5.50 5.22
CA SER A 68 -2.26 4.32 5.96
C SER A 68 -2.80 2.95 5.52
N PHE A 69 -3.66 2.79 4.52
CA PHE A 69 -4.22 1.49 4.09
C PHE A 69 -4.20 1.27 2.58
N VAL A 70 -4.16 0.00 2.17
CA VAL A 70 -4.34 -0.43 0.77
C VAL A 70 -5.45 -1.47 0.68
N LYS A 71 -6.28 -1.32 -0.37
CA LYS A 71 -7.33 -2.29 -0.68
C LYS A 71 -6.70 -3.60 -1.17
N VAL A 72 -7.14 -4.72 -0.61
CA VAL A 72 -6.64 -6.07 -0.92
C VAL A 72 -7.62 -6.84 -1.80
N PHE A 73 -8.92 -6.65 -1.58
CA PHE A 73 -9.98 -7.20 -2.42
C PHE A 73 -11.21 -6.30 -2.35
N ASP A 74 -12.07 -6.42 -3.36
CA ASP A 74 -13.27 -5.61 -3.51
C ASP A 74 -14.46 -6.48 -3.88
N ASN A 75 -15.65 -6.08 -3.43
CA ASN A 75 -16.94 -6.67 -3.76
C ASN A 75 -17.02 -8.20 -3.66
N ALA A 76 -16.40 -8.81 -2.64
CA ALA A 76 -16.57 -10.23 -2.36
C ALA A 76 -18.00 -10.54 -1.86
N VAL A 77 -18.47 -11.74 -2.15
CA VAL A 77 -19.80 -12.25 -1.73
C VAL A 77 -19.79 -12.86 -0.32
N GLY A 78 -18.63 -12.93 0.33
CA GLY A 78 -18.48 -13.30 1.73
C GLY A 78 -17.62 -12.31 2.50
N ALA A 79 -17.69 -12.35 3.83
CA ALA A 79 -16.81 -11.62 4.73
C ALA A 79 -15.59 -12.45 5.10
N THR A 80 -14.51 -11.80 5.52
CA THR A 80 -13.29 -12.46 5.95
C THR A 80 -13.53 -13.36 7.16
N GLN A 81 -13.11 -14.61 7.07
CA GLN A 81 -13.08 -15.57 8.17
C GLN A 81 -11.63 -15.89 8.53
N SER A 82 -11.21 -15.55 9.74
CA SER A 82 -9.85 -15.74 10.25
C SER A 82 -9.85 -15.81 11.78
N ALA A 83 -8.90 -16.56 12.35
CA ALA A 83 -8.70 -16.67 13.80
C ALA A 83 -8.20 -15.36 14.44
N GLY A 84 -7.62 -14.46 13.65
CA GLY A 84 -7.11 -13.16 14.10
C GLY A 84 -8.17 -12.07 14.24
N CYS A 85 -9.47 -12.40 14.29
CA CYS A 85 -10.53 -11.39 14.44
C CYS A 85 -10.42 -10.68 15.80
N LEU A 86 -10.21 -9.37 15.76
CA LEU A 86 -10.09 -8.49 16.93
C LEU A 86 -11.43 -7.93 17.39
N GLY A 87 -12.47 -8.04 16.56
CA GLY A 87 -13.81 -7.56 16.86
C GLY A 87 -14.54 -7.07 15.61
N ILE A 88 -15.88 -7.04 15.71
CA ILE A 88 -16.78 -6.59 14.64
C ILE A 88 -17.67 -5.50 15.20
N THR A 89 -17.74 -4.35 14.53
CA THR A 89 -18.58 -3.22 14.92
C THR A 89 -19.54 -2.84 13.79
N ALA A 90 -20.78 -2.49 14.12
CA ALA A 90 -21.72 -1.91 13.17
C ALA A 90 -21.42 -0.42 12.94
N LEU A 91 -21.53 0.04 11.70
CA LEU A 91 -21.44 1.43 11.29
C LEU A 91 -22.81 1.93 10.82
N SER A 92 -23.08 3.22 11.00
CA SER A 92 -24.32 3.85 10.53
C SER A 92 -24.39 3.95 9.01
N THR A 93 -23.25 4.02 8.33
CA THR A 93 -23.11 4.05 6.88
C THR A 93 -21.95 3.15 6.44
N TYR A 94 -21.91 2.80 5.16
CA TYR A 94 -20.75 2.14 4.56
C TYR A 94 -19.60 3.16 4.42
N ASP A 95 -18.84 3.34 5.51
CA ASP A 95 -17.77 4.33 5.61
C ASP A 95 -16.42 3.65 5.83
N VAL A 96 -15.59 3.69 4.79
CA VAL A 96 -14.25 3.09 4.77
C VAL A 96 -13.33 3.78 5.78
N ASP A 97 -13.39 5.10 5.88
CA ASP A 97 -12.51 5.88 6.75
C ASP A 97 -12.86 5.68 8.21
N ALA A 98 -14.16 5.62 8.54
CA ALA A 98 -14.60 5.29 9.89
C ALA A 98 -14.10 3.91 10.34
N CYS A 99 -14.08 2.92 9.45
CA CYS A 99 -13.53 1.60 9.75
C CYS A 99 -12.00 1.62 9.86
N ALA A 100 -11.32 2.36 8.97
CA ALA A 100 -9.87 2.56 9.01
C ALA A 100 -9.41 3.24 10.31
N SER A 101 -10.11 4.28 10.77
CA SER A 101 -9.80 4.95 12.05
C SER A 101 -9.94 4.01 13.25
N LYS A 102 -10.93 3.11 13.24
CA LYS A 102 -11.05 2.06 14.28
C LYS A 102 -9.88 1.10 14.26
N CYS A 103 -9.41 0.72 13.07
CA CYS A 103 -8.21 -0.09 12.94
C CYS A 103 -6.94 0.66 13.39
N LEU A 104 -6.79 1.95 13.08
CA LEU A 104 -5.64 2.75 13.53
C LEU A 104 -5.60 2.92 15.05
N ALA A 105 -6.77 3.07 15.68
CA ALA A 105 -6.90 3.18 17.14
C ALA A 105 -6.60 1.85 17.87
N ASN A 106 -6.60 0.72 17.16
CA ASN A 106 -6.22 -0.59 17.72
C ASN A 106 -4.80 -0.94 17.27
N SER A 107 -3.84 -0.93 18.19
CA SER A 107 -2.42 -1.19 17.89
C SER A 107 -2.18 -2.57 17.24
N ASN A 108 -3.04 -3.54 17.53
CA ASN A 108 -2.93 -4.90 17.00
C ASN A 108 -3.63 -5.05 15.64
N CYS A 109 -4.39 -4.06 15.17
CA CYS A 109 -5.08 -4.15 13.90
C CYS A 109 -4.15 -3.85 12.72
N VAL A 110 -4.06 -4.82 11.81
CA VAL A 110 -3.28 -4.73 10.57
C VAL A 110 -4.15 -4.89 9.31
N PHE A 111 -5.42 -5.27 9.47
CA PHE A 111 -6.37 -5.42 8.37
C PHE A 111 -7.80 -5.20 8.87
N PHE A 112 -8.65 -4.68 8.00
CA PHE A 112 -10.08 -4.64 8.24
C PHE A 112 -10.86 -5.08 7.00
N ASN A 113 -12.00 -5.72 7.24
CA ASN A 113 -12.99 -6.05 6.23
C ASN A 113 -14.27 -5.25 6.50
N LEU A 114 -14.67 -4.44 5.53
CA LEU A 114 -15.92 -3.68 5.55
C LEU A 114 -16.92 -4.34 4.61
N TYR A 115 -18.08 -4.71 5.12
CA TYR A 115 -19.09 -5.43 4.34
C TYR A 115 -20.51 -5.08 4.77
N ASP A 116 -21.45 -5.33 3.87
CA ASP A 116 -22.87 -5.23 4.12
C ASP A 116 -23.41 -6.59 4.54
N ASP A 117 -24.00 -6.68 5.73
CA ASP A 117 -24.80 -7.81 6.18
C ASP A 117 -26.27 -7.52 5.91
N VAL A 118 -26.77 -8.07 4.81
CA VAL A 118 -28.12 -7.86 4.27
C VAL A 118 -29.07 -8.84 4.92
N GLN A 119 -29.99 -8.32 5.73
CA GLN A 119 -31.00 -9.10 6.44
C GLN A 119 -32.41 -8.80 5.91
N SER A 120 -33.39 -9.59 6.33
CA SER A 120 -34.79 -9.41 5.92
C SER A 120 -35.39 -8.06 6.34
N ASN A 121 -34.91 -7.47 7.43
CA ASN A 121 -35.39 -6.21 8.00
C ASN A 121 -34.50 -5.00 7.65
N GLY A 122 -33.50 -5.17 6.80
CA GLY A 122 -32.58 -4.10 6.41
C GLY A 122 -31.14 -4.56 6.33
N LYS A 123 -30.22 -3.60 6.36
CA LYS A 123 -28.80 -3.86 6.11
C LYS A 123 -27.95 -3.25 7.21
N ILE A 124 -26.98 -4.01 7.68
CA ILE A 124 -26.01 -3.56 8.68
C ILE A 124 -24.64 -3.45 8.01
N HIS A 125 -24.04 -2.26 8.07
CA HIS A 125 -22.67 -2.06 7.65
C HIS A 125 -21.72 -2.56 8.74
N LYS A 126 -20.96 -3.61 8.49
CA LYS A 126 -20.07 -4.22 9.47
C LYS A 126 -18.61 -3.93 9.14
N CYS A 127 -17.88 -3.46 10.15
CA CYS A 127 -16.45 -3.25 10.15
C CYS A 127 -15.82 -4.33 11.05
N ALA A 128 -15.14 -5.30 10.46
CA ALA A 128 -14.41 -6.34 11.17
C ALA A 128 -12.90 -6.04 11.14
N LEU A 129 -12.26 -6.07 12.29
CA LEU A 129 -10.83 -5.79 12.46
C LEU A 129 -10.05 -7.10 12.68
N TYR A 130 -8.83 -7.19 12.18
CA TYR A 130 -8.00 -8.38 12.27
C TYR A 130 -6.55 -8.07 12.61
N SER A 131 -5.91 -8.97 13.36
CA SER A 131 -4.49 -8.92 13.73
C SER A 131 -3.55 -9.45 12.65
N GLU A 132 -4.11 -9.98 11.57
CA GLU A 132 -3.38 -10.48 10.42
C GLU A 132 -4.00 -9.98 9.12
N ALA A 133 -3.17 -9.76 8.12
CA ALA A 133 -3.64 -9.40 6.79
C ALA A 133 -4.40 -10.57 6.16
N SER A 134 -5.46 -10.27 5.42
CA SER A 134 -6.29 -11.27 4.76
C SER A 134 -6.50 -10.97 3.28
N THR A 135 -6.99 -11.94 2.53
CA THR A 135 -7.23 -11.85 1.08
C THR A 135 -8.64 -12.32 0.71
N MET A 136 -9.02 -12.14 -0.56
CA MET A 136 -10.33 -12.55 -1.05
C MET A 136 -10.61 -14.05 -0.83
N ALA A 137 -9.58 -14.90 -0.85
CA ALA A 137 -9.74 -16.34 -0.61
C ALA A 137 -10.21 -16.69 0.80
N ARG A 138 -10.11 -15.75 1.75
CA ARG A 138 -10.63 -15.88 3.12
C ARG A 138 -12.02 -15.26 3.30
N ALA A 139 -12.58 -14.67 2.24
CA ALA A 139 -13.91 -14.07 2.25
C ALA A 139 -15.01 -15.15 2.17
N THR A 140 -14.97 -16.13 3.08
CA THR A 140 -15.78 -17.36 3.05
C THR A 140 -16.97 -17.34 3.99
N TYR A 141 -17.17 -16.27 4.77
CA TYR A 141 -18.36 -16.11 5.59
C TYR A 141 -19.48 -15.49 4.75
N TYR A 142 -20.42 -16.30 4.27
CA TYR A 142 -21.51 -15.84 3.39
C TYR A 142 -22.76 -15.33 4.12
N GLY A 143 -22.75 -15.31 5.45
CA GLY A 143 -23.91 -15.01 6.30
C GLY A 143 -24.46 -16.26 6.99
N GLY A 144 -25.38 -16.07 7.94
CA GLY A 144 -26.03 -17.16 8.70
C GLY A 144 -25.15 -17.76 9.80
N GLY A 145 -25.43 -17.43 11.06
CA GLY A 145 -24.92 -18.23 12.18
C GLY A 145 -25.52 -19.65 12.16
N TYR A 146 -24.76 -20.65 12.64
CA TYR A 146 -25.32 -21.96 12.96
C TYR A 146 -26.45 -21.78 13.97
N LYS A 147 -27.72 -21.80 13.52
CA LYS A 147 -28.93 -22.31 14.20
C LYS A 147 -30.25 -21.87 13.54
N THR A 148 -30.30 -20.98 12.55
CA THR A 148 -31.58 -20.62 11.91
C THR A 148 -31.41 -20.25 10.43
N ARG A 149 -32.34 -20.76 9.59
CA ARG A 149 -32.55 -20.48 8.16
C ARG A 149 -31.98 -19.13 7.72
N ALA A 150 -31.15 -19.11 6.67
CA ALA A 150 -30.39 -17.94 6.21
C ALA A 150 -31.22 -16.64 6.21
N THR A 151 -31.04 -15.82 7.25
CA THR A 151 -31.63 -14.49 7.40
C THR A 151 -30.68 -13.37 7.00
N SER A 152 -29.43 -13.69 6.63
CA SER A 152 -28.38 -12.73 6.26
C SER A 152 -27.61 -13.17 5.02
N ALA A 153 -27.26 -12.23 4.16
CA ALA A 153 -26.35 -12.40 3.04
C ALA A 153 -25.28 -11.32 3.06
N ILE A 154 -24.03 -11.68 2.76
CA ILE A 154 -22.94 -10.71 2.70
C ILE A 154 -22.84 -10.10 1.30
N SER A 155 -22.67 -8.78 1.24
CA SER A 155 -22.42 -8.06 -0.01
C SER A 155 -21.42 -6.93 0.19
N ARG A 156 -20.91 -6.37 -0.91
CA ARG A 156 -19.95 -5.25 -0.91
C ARG A 156 -18.79 -5.48 0.07
N SER A 157 -18.32 -6.72 0.18
CA SER A 157 -17.24 -7.05 1.11
C SER A 157 -15.91 -6.63 0.52
N THR A 158 -15.26 -5.68 1.18
CA THR A 158 -14.01 -5.07 0.74
C THR A 158 -12.98 -5.20 1.86
N GLY A 159 -11.79 -5.69 1.54
CA GLY A 159 -10.69 -5.88 2.48
C GLY A 159 -9.64 -4.80 2.31
N TYR A 160 -9.14 -4.25 3.42
CA TYR A 160 -8.08 -3.26 3.44
C TYR A 160 -7.04 -3.69 4.46
N LYS A 161 -5.78 -3.80 4.03
CA LYS A 161 -4.67 -3.98 4.97
C LYS A 161 -4.07 -2.62 5.27
N LYS A 162 -3.61 -2.45 6.51
CA LYS A 162 -2.71 -1.35 6.86
C LYS A 162 -1.56 -1.43 5.85
N LYS A 163 -1.25 -0.33 5.19
CA LYS A 163 0.08 -0.18 4.62
C LYS A 163 1.01 -0.48 5.79
N SER A 164 2.00 -1.34 5.60
CA SER A 164 3.10 -1.38 6.52
C SER A 164 3.56 0.07 6.64
N LEU A 165 3.23 0.70 7.78
CA LEU A 165 3.89 1.94 8.18
C LEU A 165 5.34 1.53 8.15
N GLN A 166 6.05 2.03 7.14
CA GLN A 166 7.41 1.61 6.89
C GLN A 166 8.14 1.68 8.21
N PRO A 167 8.51 0.53 8.80
CA PRO A 167 9.22 0.59 10.05
C PRO A 167 10.43 1.47 9.77
N THR A 168 10.49 2.62 10.44
CA THR A 168 11.62 3.51 10.25
C THR A 168 12.81 2.73 10.79
N VAL A 169 13.68 2.31 9.89
CA VAL A 169 14.88 1.56 10.25
C VAL A 169 15.99 2.61 10.42
N PRO A 170 16.54 2.77 11.63
CA PRO A 170 17.66 3.69 11.84
C PRO A 170 18.80 3.41 10.85
N ARG A 171 19.37 4.46 10.28
CA ARG A 171 20.46 4.44 9.28
C ARG A 171 20.08 3.97 7.87
N PHE A 172 18.80 3.74 7.61
CA PHE A 172 18.30 3.39 6.28
C PHE A 172 17.18 4.33 5.84
N GLN A 173 17.17 4.66 4.55
CA GLN A 173 16.05 5.31 3.87
C GLN A 173 15.24 4.26 3.12
N SER A 174 13.92 4.30 3.24
CA SER A 174 13.04 3.31 2.61
C SER A 174 12.29 3.85 1.39
N LEU A 175 12.14 3.02 0.36
CA LEU A 175 11.25 3.25 -0.78
C LEU A 175 10.44 1.98 -1.05
N CYS A 176 9.12 2.12 -1.19
CA CYS A 176 8.23 0.99 -1.42
C CYS A 176 7.83 0.81 -2.87
N TYR A 177 7.59 -0.45 -3.23
CA TYR A 177 7.32 -0.88 -4.59
C TYR A 177 5.98 -1.61 -4.74
N GLY A 178 5.12 -1.57 -3.70
CA GLY A 178 3.84 -2.28 -3.73
C GLY A 178 4.05 -3.79 -3.71
N SER A 179 3.45 -4.50 -4.66
CA SER A 179 3.44 -5.97 -4.76
C SER A 179 4.55 -6.55 -5.65
N ALA A 180 5.76 -5.98 -5.57
CA ALA A 180 6.88 -6.37 -6.42
C ALA A 180 8.22 -6.39 -5.66
N ALA A 181 8.95 -7.50 -5.78
CA ALA A 181 10.32 -7.64 -5.33
C ALA A 181 11.30 -7.14 -6.41
N ILE A 182 12.53 -6.82 -6.00
CA ILE A 182 13.60 -6.43 -6.93
C ILE A 182 13.99 -7.66 -7.75
N ASP A 183 14.00 -7.49 -9.06
CA ASP A 183 14.66 -8.37 -10.01
C ASP A 183 15.94 -7.68 -10.47
N ALA A 184 17.09 -8.17 -10.01
CA ALA A 184 18.36 -7.59 -10.38
C ALA A 184 18.63 -7.80 -11.88
N PRO A 185 19.24 -6.84 -12.60
CA PRO A 185 19.53 -7.00 -14.02
C PRO A 185 20.31 -8.29 -14.32
N PRO A 186 20.05 -8.94 -15.46
CA PRO A 186 20.81 -10.10 -15.88
C PRO A 186 22.32 -9.84 -15.85
N GLY A 187 23.08 -10.79 -15.31
CA GLY A 187 24.55 -10.67 -15.17
C GLY A 187 25.03 -9.78 -14.02
N SER A 188 24.12 -9.19 -13.23
CA SER A 188 24.52 -8.44 -12.03
C SER A 188 25.08 -9.37 -10.95
N THR A 189 26.21 -9.00 -10.37
CA THR A 189 26.85 -9.70 -9.23
C THR A 189 26.45 -9.12 -7.88
N THR A 190 25.47 -8.21 -7.84
CA THR A 190 25.16 -7.43 -6.64
C THR A 190 24.24 -8.13 -5.66
N TYR A 191 23.54 -9.18 -6.10
CA TYR A 191 22.67 -10.00 -5.26
C TYR A 191 23.50 -10.81 -4.27
N MET A 192 23.19 -10.68 -2.98
CA MET A 192 23.95 -11.29 -1.89
C MET A 192 23.19 -12.41 -1.18
N GLY A 193 21.99 -12.75 -1.67
CA GLY A 193 21.15 -13.79 -1.09
C GLY A 193 19.83 -13.28 -0.54
N VAL A 194 18.98 -14.24 -0.17
CA VAL A 194 17.69 -14.02 0.46
C VAL A 194 17.64 -14.77 1.79
N PHE A 195 17.09 -14.13 2.80
CA PHE A 195 16.81 -14.71 4.11
C PHE A 195 15.31 -14.65 4.37
N PHE A 196 14.69 -15.80 4.61
CA PHE A 196 13.26 -15.88 4.92
C PHE A 196 13.05 -15.77 6.44
N THR A 197 12.14 -14.89 6.86
CA THR A 197 11.88 -14.57 8.27
C THR A 197 10.41 -14.20 8.50
N PHE A 198 9.97 -14.16 9.76
CA PHE A 198 8.66 -13.61 10.14
C PHE A 198 8.77 -12.35 11.00
N THR A 199 9.98 -11.83 11.21
CA THR A 199 10.25 -10.84 12.27
C THR A 199 9.98 -9.40 11.83
N SER A 200 10.94 -8.71 11.21
CA SER A 200 10.82 -7.29 10.88
C SER A 200 11.89 -6.79 9.90
N ALA A 201 11.69 -5.60 9.32
CA ALA A 201 12.72 -4.92 8.52
C ALA A 201 13.98 -4.57 9.35
N SER A 202 13.82 -4.27 10.64
CA SER A 202 14.96 -4.00 11.54
C SER A 202 15.87 -5.23 11.70
N ALA A 203 15.30 -6.44 11.67
CA ALA A 203 16.08 -7.67 11.65
C ALA A 203 16.85 -7.83 10.33
N CYS A 204 16.23 -7.50 9.18
CA CYS A 204 16.93 -7.45 7.91
C CYS A 204 18.09 -6.44 7.92
N ALA A 205 17.89 -5.27 8.54
CA ALA A 205 18.92 -4.25 8.66
C ALA A 205 20.11 -4.72 9.49
N ALA A 206 19.85 -5.36 10.63
CA ALA A 206 20.90 -5.97 11.44
C ALA A 206 21.67 -7.06 10.66
N ALA A 207 20.96 -7.90 9.91
CA ALA A 207 21.59 -8.89 9.04
C ALA A 207 22.44 -8.24 7.94
N CYS A 208 21.96 -7.18 7.28
CA CYS A 208 22.71 -6.44 6.26
C CYS A 208 24.02 -5.83 6.83
N VAL A 209 23.96 -5.24 8.02
CA VAL A 209 25.15 -4.74 8.71
C VAL A 209 26.12 -5.88 9.04
N ALA A 210 25.62 -7.00 9.56
CA ALA A 210 26.44 -8.17 9.88
C ALA A 210 27.09 -8.79 8.62
N THR A 211 26.37 -8.87 7.51
CA THR A 211 26.90 -9.35 6.23
C THR A 211 28.04 -8.45 5.74
N THR A 212 27.92 -7.14 5.89
CA THR A 212 29.00 -6.20 5.53
C THR A 212 30.25 -6.46 6.37
N ALA A 213 30.11 -6.55 7.69
CA ALA A 213 31.22 -6.80 8.61
C ALA A 213 31.88 -8.16 8.34
N TYR A 214 31.09 -9.21 8.12
CA TYR A 214 31.60 -10.54 7.78
C TYR A 214 32.41 -10.52 6.48
N ASN A 215 31.87 -9.90 5.42
CA ASN A 215 32.55 -9.85 4.12
C ASN A 215 33.86 -9.05 4.19
N GLU A 216 33.92 -7.98 4.98
CA GLU A 216 35.15 -7.24 5.23
C GLU A 216 36.18 -8.06 6.02
N GLU A 217 35.75 -8.73 7.10
CA GLU A 217 36.63 -9.56 7.93
C GLU A 217 37.29 -10.67 7.10
N HIS A 218 36.53 -11.30 6.20
CA HIS A 218 36.99 -12.42 5.39
C HIS A 218 37.72 -12.01 4.10
N ALA A 219 37.77 -10.72 3.78
CA ALA A 219 38.60 -10.24 2.69
C ALA A 219 40.07 -10.14 3.13
N ALA A 220 40.99 -10.43 2.20
CA ALA A 220 42.40 -10.11 2.38
C ALA A 220 42.61 -8.58 2.33
N VAL A 221 43.60 -8.08 3.06
CA VAL A 221 43.95 -6.64 3.04
C VAL A 221 44.34 -6.23 1.62
N GLY A 222 43.80 -5.10 1.14
CA GLY A 222 43.99 -4.63 -0.24
C GLY A 222 43.08 -5.29 -1.27
N HIS A 223 42.32 -6.33 -0.91
CA HIS A 223 41.33 -6.95 -1.79
C HIS A 223 39.94 -6.35 -1.59
N THR A 224 39.07 -6.62 -2.56
CA THR A 224 37.69 -6.13 -2.54
C THR A 224 36.74 -7.10 -1.86
N TYR A 225 35.68 -6.54 -1.27
CA TYR A 225 34.54 -7.25 -0.71
C TYR A 225 33.23 -6.57 -1.09
N GLN A 226 32.12 -7.29 -0.97
CA GLN A 226 30.78 -6.77 -1.21
C GLN A 226 30.13 -6.35 0.10
N PRO A 227 29.99 -5.05 0.38
CA PRO A 227 29.17 -4.59 1.50
C PRO A 227 27.68 -4.76 1.16
N CYS A 228 26.83 -4.98 2.16
CA CYS A 228 25.40 -4.87 1.99
C CYS A 228 24.98 -3.41 2.18
N ASN A 229 24.62 -2.76 1.08
CA ASN A 229 24.23 -1.35 1.04
C ASN A 229 22.73 -1.16 0.89
N PHE A 230 22.01 -2.22 0.53
CA PHE A 230 20.59 -2.21 0.29
C PHE A 230 19.98 -3.55 0.65
N PHE A 231 18.80 -3.52 1.27
CA PHE A 231 18.00 -4.72 1.43
C PHE A 231 16.55 -4.45 1.06
N GLN A 232 15.88 -5.45 0.52
CA GLN A 232 14.45 -5.43 0.32
C GLN A 232 13.77 -6.29 1.38
N PHE A 233 12.75 -5.76 2.03
CA PHE A 233 11.87 -6.51 2.92
C PHE A 233 10.49 -6.62 2.32
N TYR A 234 9.99 -7.85 2.16
CA TYR A 234 8.70 -8.08 1.52
C TYR A 234 7.96 -9.31 2.04
N ASP A 235 6.64 -9.28 1.87
CA ASP A 235 5.78 -10.43 2.13
C ASP A 235 5.80 -11.41 0.95
N VAL A 236 5.79 -12.70 1.26
CA VAL A 236 5.56 -13.79 0.31
C VAL A 236 4.26 -14.48 0.69
N TYR A 237 3.31 -14.52 -0.23
CA TYR A 237 2.06 -15.24 -0.08
C TYR A 237 2.15 -16.57 -0.81
N ARG A 238 1.56 -17.63 -0.26
CA ARG A 238 1.31 -18.92 -0.91
C ARG A 238 -0.19 -19.10 -1.01
N ASP A 239 -0.71 -19.24 -2.22
CA ASP A 239 -2.14 -19.36 -2.52
C ASP A 239 -2.99 -18.26 -1.85
N GLY A 240 -2.47 -17.04 -1.84
CA GLY A 240 -3.12 -15.89 -1.25
C GLY A 240 -3.11 -15.84 0.28
N VAL A 241 -2.37 -16.72 0.97
CA VAL A 241 -2.15 -16.67 2.42
C VAL A 241 -0.73 -16.22 2.69
N LEU A 242 -0.51 -15.32 3.66
CA LEU A 242 0.84 -14.89 4.04
C LEU A 242 1.63 -16.13 4.47
N PHE A 243 2.65 -16.48 3.69
CA PHE A 243 3.45 -17.67 3.91
C PHE A 243 4.69 -17.35 4.73
N GLN A 244 5.40 -16.29 4.38
CA GLN A 244 6.59 -15.80 5.08
C GLN A 244 6.92 -14.36 4.69
N LYS A 245 7.85 -13.72 5.39
CA LYS A 245 8.51 -12.49 4.92
C LYS A 245 9.92 -12.83 4.44
N ALA A 246 10.49 -11.98 3.62
CA ALA A 246 11.81 -12.17 3.04
C ALA A 246 12.64 -10.90 3.14
N CYS A 247 13.92 -11.06 3.43
CA CYS A 247 14.95 -10.05 3.33
C CYS A 247 15.86 -10.43 2.14
N THR A 248 15.92 -9.62 1.09
CA THR A 248 16.88 -9.84 0.00
C THR A 248 17.95 -8.75 0.03
N PHE A 249 19.21 -9.15 0.02
CA PHE A 249 20.36 -8.27 0.23
C PHE A 249 21.08 -7.96 -1.09
N TYR A 250 21.55 -6.73 -1.22
CA TYR A 250 22.29 -6.29 -2.39
C TYR A 250 23.44 -5.35 -2.03
N SER A 251 24.51 -5.39 -2.83
CA SER A 251 25.66 -4.50 -2.66
C SER A 251 25.48 -3.10 -3.22
N ILE A 252 24.43 -2.88 -4.02
CA ILE A 252 24.02 -1.56 -4.50
C ILE A 252 22.52 -1.34 -4.27
N PRO A 253 22.07 -0.07 -4.11
CA PRO A 253 20.66 0.23 -4.08
C PRO A 253 19.99 0.05 -5.44
N TYR A 254 18.77 -0.48 -5.42
CA TYR A 254 17.88 -0.58 -6.57
C TYR A 254 16.65 0.30 -6.38
N GLY A 255 16.24 0.99 -7.45
CA GLY A 255 15.01 1.78 -7.49
C GLY A 255 13.82 1.03 -8.07
N ALA A 256 12.65 1.69 -8.07
CA ALA A 256 11.37 1.10 -8.46
C ALA A 256 11.33 0.46 -9.86
N LYS A 257 12.14 0.93 -10.81
CA LYS A 257 12.22 0.35 -12.16
C LYS A 257 12.69 -1.11 -12.19
N TYR A 258 13.33 -1.58 -11.13
CA TYR A 258 13.78 -2.96 -10.98
C TYR A 258 12.83 -3.80 -10.12
N ALA A 259 11.76 -3.21 -9.57
CA ALA A 259 10.77 -3.94 -8.80
C ALA A 259 9.75 -4.60 -9.75
N THR A 260 10.16 -5.70 -10.38
CA THR A 260 9.37 -6.40 -11.42
C THR A 260 9.06 -7.85 -11.08
N ASN A 261 9.60 -8.39 -9.98
CA ASN A 261 9.31 -9.74 -9.55
C ASN A 261 8.02 -9.79 -8.74
N HIS A 262 6.94 -10.33 -9.32
CA HIS A 262 5.65 -10.46 -8.66
C HIS A 262 5.40 -11.84 -8.03
N GLY A 263 6.40 -12.72 -8.06
CA GLY A 263 6.27 -14.13 -7.68
C GLY A 263 6.00 -15.03 -8.88
N ALA A 264 5.87 -16.32 -8.63
CA ALA A 264 5.66 -17.34 -9.66
C ALA A 264 4.99 -18.59 -9.07
N PRO A 265 4.29 -19.39 -9.89
CA PRO A 265 3.88 -20.72 -9.49
C PRO A 265 5.10 -21.64 -9.26
N ARG A 266 5.08 -22.41 -8.19
CA ARG A 266 6.06 -23.48 -7.87
C ARG A 266 5.39 -24.59 -7.09
N ASP A 267 5.72 -25.84 -7.40
CA ASP A 267 5.32 -27.02 -6.63
C ASP A 267 3.79 -27.12 -6.41
N GLY A 268 3.00 -26.76 -7.44
CA GLY A 268 1.53 -26.78 -7.37
C GLY A 268 0.90 -25.62 -6.60
N HIS A 269 1.70 -24.70 -6.06
CA HIS A 269 1.25 -23.51 -5.34
C HIS A 269 1.55 -22.23 -6.11
N THR A 270 0.71 -21.22 -5.95
CA THR A 270 0.95 -19.88 -6.48
C THR A 270 1.62 -19.02 -5.43
N TYR A 271 2.85 -18.57 -5.68
CA TYR A 271 3.51 -17.61 -4.82
C TYR A 271 3.41 -16.20 -5.39
N THR A 272 3.03 -15.24 -4.55
CA THR A 272 2.97 -13.84 -4.95
C THR A 272 3.72 -12.95 -3.96
N ILE A 273 4.27 -11.85 -4.47
CA ILE A 273 4.90 -10.84 -3.63
C ILE A 273 3.82 -9.88 -3.12
N GLY A 274 3.76 -9.73 -1.79
CA GLY A 274 2.93 -8.75 -1.13
C GLY A 274 3.66 -7.43 -0.96
N GLU A 275 3.37 -6.72 0.13
CA GLU A 275 3.99 -5.42 0.34
C GLU A 275 5.52 -5.55 0.41
N SER A 276 6.19 -4.72 -0.38
CA SER A 276 7.63 -4.81 -0.62
C SER A 276 8.26 -3.43 -0.59
N CYS A 277 9.33 -3.28 0.19
CA CYS A 277 10.07 -2.04 0.31
C CYS A 277 11.57 -2.28 0.36
N GLY A 278 12.30 -1.44 -0.36
CA GLY A 278 13.75 -1.36 -0.33
C GLY A 278 14.22 -0.38 0.72
N TYR A 279 15.34 -0.71 1.37
CA TYR A 279 15.98 0.06 2.43
C TYR A 279 17.42 0.29 2.03
N THR A 280 17.77 1.53 1.72
CA THR A 280 19.12 1.96 1.31
C THR A 280 19.85 2.51 2.53
N ALA A 281 21.07 2.04 2.77
CA ALA A 281 21.92 2.60 3.81
C ALA A 281 22.17 4.10 3.55
N ASN A 282 22.04 4.93 4.58
CA ASN A 282 22.27 6.38 4.45
C ASN A 282 23.70 6.73 4.00
N THR A 283 24.64 5.83 4.31
CA THR A 283 26.03 5.91 3.87
C THR A 283 26.37 4.60 3.19
N LEU A 284 26.64 4.67 1.88
CA LEU A 284 27.07 3.51 1.10
C LEU A 284 28.54 3.22 1.38
N VAL A 285 28.87 1.95 1.51
CA VAL A 285 30.25 1.48 1.62
C VAL A 285 30.73 1.07 0.23
N GLY A 286 31.91 1.54 -0.16
CA GLY A 286 32.50 1.23 -1.46
C GLY A 286 31.88 1.98 -2.64
N VAL A 287 32.32 1.62 -3.85
CA VAL A 287 31.85 2.19 -5.13
C VAL A 287 31.36 1.03 -5.99
N ASN A 288 30.20 1.18 -6.63
CA ASN A 288 29.59 0.16 -7.49
C ASN A 288 29.44 -1.22 -6.80
N GLY A 289 29.19 -1.22 -5.50
CA GLY A 289 28.97 -2.44 -4.72
C GLY A 289 30.23 -3.21 -4.34
N LEU A 290 31.40 -2.57 -4.46
CA LEU A 290 32.67 -3.11 -4.01
C LEU A 290 33.39 -2.12 -3.10
N ALA A 291 33.90 -2.61 -1.99
CA ALA A 291 34.77 -1.87 -1.08
C ALA A 291 36.12 -2.58 -0.97
N THR A 292 37.19 -1.85 -0.66
CA THR A 292 38.52 -2.41 -0.45
C THR A 292 38.82 -2.47 1.02
N LYS A 293 39.25 -3.63 1.52
CA LYS A 293 39.70 -3.76 2.91
C LYS A 293 40.99 -2.97 3.11
N LYS A 294 40.96 -2.00 4.03
CA LYS A 294 42.12 -1.20 4.42
C LYS A 294 42.95 -1.96 5.47
N ALA A 295 44.24 -1.68 5.52
CA ALA A 295 45.05 -2.06 6.67
C ALA A 295 44.56 -1.29 7.90
N SER A 296 44.35 -2.01 9.00
CA SER A 296 43.99 -1.48 10.32
C SER A 296 45.15 -0.74 10.98
#